data_AF-A0A948RLJ0-F1
#
_entry.id   AF-A0A948RLJ0-F1
#
_cell.length_a   1.000
_cell.length_b   1.000
_cell.length_c   1.000
_cell.angle_alpha   90.00
_cell.angle_beta   90.00
_cell.angle_gamma   90.00
#
_symmetry.space_group_name_H-M   'P 1'
#
loop_
_entity.id
_entity.type
_entity.pdbx_description
1 polymer ?
#
loop_
_entity_poly.entity_id
_entity_poly.type
_entity_poly.pdbx_seq_one_letter_code
_entity_poly.pdbx_strand_id
1 'polypeptide(L)'
;MLGTIRVGHAHDELGLTGCTVFLVPPGAVAGVEVRGGAPGTRETDLLKPTCTVEAMNAVLLSGGSAFGINAAEGVMRYLEERGVGFPTPGGIVPIVSAAVIFDLDVGDPGARPDAQMAYRACSQAGFDEDREGSVGVGMGATVGNVLGRPSSTRGGFGMYRFAADGFRIEVAGVVNSFGNVVNDAGRTIAGVRGADGFLDAEKLICVSGGFEQACGQNTTLVVVATNAKLDCSAVQRLAMQGHNGIARAVRPSHTRYDGDTVFAIATGEVEVSPDAVEVLAAMGTAEALRSAVMHAEAAGGIPAACDIH
;
A
#
# COMPACT_ATOMS: atom_id res chain seq x y z
N MET A 1 -9.10 11.45 2.74
CA MET A 1 -9.57 10.09 3.03
C MET A 1 -10.59 10.13 4.17
N LEU A 2 -11.81 9.61 3.99
CA LEU A 2 -12.98 9.67 4.88
C LEU A 2 -13.33 11.06 5.47
N GLY A 3 -12.71 12.13 4.99
CA GLY A 3 -12.74 13.46 5.64
C GLY A 3 -12.09 13.52 7.04
N THR A 4 -11.51 12.43 7.54
CA THR A 4 -10.94 12.35 8.91
C THR A 4 -9.53 11.78 8.93
N ILE A 5 -9.09 11.09 7.88
CA ILE A 5 -7.72 10.63 7.69
C ILE A 5 -7.02 11.58 6.73
N ARG A 6 -5.87 12.10 7.17
CA ARG A 6 -5.01 12.94 6.31
C ARG A 6 -3.99 12.07 5.60
N VAL A 7 -3.82 12.28 4.31
CA VAL A 7 -2.86 11.55 3.49
C VAL A 7 -1.82 12.54 2.98
N GLY A 8 -0.55 12.17 3.09
CA GLY A 8 0.55 13.00 2.59
C GLY A 8 1.62 12.15 1.90
N HIS A 9 2.23 12.73 0.88
CA HIS A 9 3.26 12.09 0.08
C HIS A 9 4.55 12.91 0.13
N ALA A 10 5.69 12.23 0.08
CA ALA A 10 6.98 12.85 -0.23
C ALA A 10 7.80 11.86 -1.05
N HIS A 11 8.54 12.33 -2.04
CA HIS A 11 9.28 11.46 -2.95
C HIS A 11 10.49 12.19 -3.55
N ASP A 12 11.41 11.40 -4.09
CA ASP A 12 12.52 11.84 -4.91
C ASP A 12 12.27 11.36 -6.34
N GLU A 13 11.99 12.30 -7.24
CA GLU A 13 11.72 12.03 -8.66
C GLU A 13 12.97 11.53 -9.41
N LEU A 14 14.17 11.94 -8.97
CA LEU A 14 15.43 11.51 -9.60
C LEU A 14 15.87 10.16 -9.05
N GLY A 15 15.77 9.98 -7.73
CA GLY A 15 16.06 8.74 -7.04
C GLY A 15 15.03 7.63 -7.29
N LEU A 16 13.84 7.99 -7.79
CA LEU A 16 12.69 7.11 -8.04
C LEU A 16 12.27 6.32 -6.81
N THR A 17 12.05 7.03 -5.71
CA THR A 17 11.51 6.45 -4.47
C THR A 17 10.67 7.46 -3.70
N GLY A 18 9.94 7.01 -2.70
CA GLY A 18 9.20 7.90 -1.81
C GLY A 18 8.41 7.19 -0.73
N CYS A 19 7.65 7.96 0.03
CA CYS A 19 6.77 7.45 1.05
C CYS A 19 5.40 8.14 1.05
N THR A 20 4.44 7.48 1.69
CA THR A 20 3.07 7.94 1.84
C THR A 20 2.62 7.66 3.27
N VAL A 21 2.10 8.69 3.93
CA VAL A 21 1.70 8.64 5.33
C VAL A 21 0.20 8.89 5.43
N PHE A 22 -0.48 8.00 6.15
CA PHE A 22 -1.88 8.13 6.54
C PHE A 22 -1.91 8.51 8.03
N LEU A 23 -2.28 9.74 8.35
CA LEU A 23 -2.46 10.20 9.73
C LEU A 23 -3.88 9.89 10.19
N VAL A 24 -3.98 9.03 11.21
CA VAL A 24 -5.23 8.43 11.68
C VAL A 24 -5.81 9.26 12.83
N PRO A 25 -7.12 9.55 12.84
CA PRO A 25 -7.74 10.27 13.96
C PRO A 25 -7.73 9.44 15.24
N PRO A 26 -7.70 10.05 16.43
CA PRO A 26 -7.81 9.34 17.70
C PRO A 26 -9.11 8.52 17.78
N GLY A 27 -9.03 7.34 18.40
CA GLY A 27 -10.18 6.46 18.63
C GLY A 27 -10.54 5.54 17.45
N ALA A 28 -9.82 5.61 16.33
CA ALA A 28 -10.00 4.66 15.25
C ALA A 28 -9.43 3.28 15.63
N VAL A 29 -10.18 2.22 15.29
CA VAL A 29 -9.76 0.83 15.47
C VAL A 29 -8.93 0.41 14.26
N ALA A 30 -7.82 -0.28 14.50
CA ALA A 30 -6.86 -0.66 13.47
C ALA A 30 -6.59 -2.17 13.45
N GLY A 31 -6.28 -2.70 12.27
CA GLY A 31 -5.89 -4.09 12.06
C GLY A 31 -4.93 -4.23 10.89
N VAL A 32 -4.24 -5.37 10.81
CA VAL A 32 -3.30 -5.64 9.72
C VAL A 32 -3.28 -7.13 9.38
N GLU A 33 -3.24 -7.42 8.09
CA GLU A 33 -3.00 -8.76 7.57
C GLU A 33 -1.75 -8.71 6.69
N VAL A 34 -0.82 -9.65 6.91
CA VAL A 34 0.42 -9.81 6.11
C VAL A 34 0.37 -11.20 5.49
N ARG A 35 0.43 -11.29 4.16
CA ARG A 35 0.32 -12.59 3.44
C ARG A 35 1.47 -12.90 2.50
N GLY A 36 2.18 -11.89 1.99
CA GLY A 36 3.34 -12.13 1.15
C GLY A 36 4.43 -12.92 1.89
N GLY A 37 5.18 -13.75 1.16
CA GLY A 37 6.27 -14.55 1.75
C GLY A 37 7.54 -13.78 2.09
N ALA A 38 7.66 -12.51 1.71
CA ALA A 38 8.83 -11.67 1.98
C ALA A 38 8.44 -10.26 2.47
N PRO A 39 7.76 -10.15 3.62
CA PRO A 39 7.30 -8.87 4.14
C PRO A 39 8.45 -8.04 4.73
N GLY A 40 8.38 -6.73 4.56
CA GLY A 40 9.14 -5.76 5.34
C GLY A 40 8.18 -4.87 6.11
N THR A 41 8.04 -5.08 7.41
CA THR A 41 7.03 -4.41 8.23
C THR A 41 7.57 -3.90 9.55
N ARG A 42 6.84 -2.96 10.14
CA ARG A 42 7.09 -2.41 11.48
C ARG A 42 5.77 -2.31 12.25
N GLU A 43 5.82 -2.66 13.52
CA GLU A 43 4.72 -2.50 14.49
C GLU A 43 3.37 -3.10 14.04
N THR A 44 3.45 -4.29 13.43
CA THR A 44 2.26 -5.07 13.04
C THR A 44 1.73 -5.95 14.17
N ASP A 45 2.59 -6.48 15.03
CA ASP A 45 2.19 -7.36 16.13
C ASP A 45 1.26 -6.67 17.14
N LEU A 46 1.41 -5.36 17.31
CA LEU A 46 0.56 -4.56 18.19
C LEU A 46 -0.90 -4.53 17.72
N LEU A 47 -1.14 -4.67 16.42
CA LEU A 47 -2.47 -4.61 15.80
C LEU A 47 -3.21 -5.97 15.83
N LYS A 48 -2.64 -7.00 16.46
CA LYS A 48 -3.35 -8.26 16.65
C LYS A 48 -4.56 -8.04 17.58
N PRO A 49 -5.73 -8.63 17.29
CA PRO A 49 -6.91 -8.48 18.16
C PRO A 49 -6.72 -8.96 19.61
N THR A 50 -5.64 -9.70 19.90
CA THR A 50 -5.28 -10.17 21.24
C THR A 50 -4.42 -9.17 22.04
N CYS A 51 -3.97 -8.09 21.42
CA CYS A 51 -3.11 -7.08 22.05
C CYS A 51 -3.94 -5.97 22.68
N THR A 52 -3.35 -5.27 23.66
CA THR A 52 -4.05 -4.25 24.46
C THR A 52 -4.23 -2.91 23.74
N VAL A 53 -3.54 -2.69 22.63
CA VAL A 53 -3.58 -1.43 21.90
C VAL A 53 -4.31 -1.64 20.58
N GLU A 54 -5.52 -1.10 20.52
CA GLU A 54 -6.46 -1.32 19.41
C GLU A 54 -6.39 -0.23 18.33
N ALA A 55 -5.54 0.79 18.54
CA ALA A 55 -5.46 1.98 17.70
C ALA A 55 -4.01 2.28 17.28
N MET A 56 -3.84 2.77 16.06
CA MET A 56 -2.59 3.36 15.58
C MET A 56 -2.78 4.84 15.27
N ASN A 57 -1.69 5.59 15.27
CA ASN A 57 -1.72 7.03 14.98
C ASN A 57 -1.37 7.32 13.52
N ALA A 58 -0.60 6.43 12.88
CA ALA A 58 -0.32 6.54 11.46
C ALA A 58 0.01 5.18 10.82
N VAL A 59 -0.23 5.12 9.50
CA VAL A 59 0.34 4.10 8.62
C VAL A 59 1.37 4.75 7.70
N LEU A 60 2.55 4.17 7.60
CA LEU A 60 3.58 4.54 6.65
C LEU A 60 3.74 3.45 5.57
N LEU A 61 3.53 3.83 4.31
CA LEU A 61 3.93 3.02 3.16
C LEU A 61 5.19 3.65 2.57
N SER A 62 6.26 2.87 2.37
CA SER A 62 7.55 3.42 1.95
C SER A 62 8.24 2.58 0.87
N GLY A 63 8.94 3.23 -0.04
CA GLY A 63 10.00 2.61 -0.83
C GLY A 63 11.25 2.32 0.00
N GLY A 64 12.34 1.95 -0.66
CA GLY A 64 13.65 1.70 -0.06
C GLY A 64 13.81 0.34 0.60
N SER A 65 12.86 -0.59 0.39
CA SER A 65 12.83 -1.90 1.06
C SER A 65 13.00 -1.75 2.58
N ALA A 66 13.67 -2.68 3.26
CA ALA A 66 13.86 -2.67 4.71
C ALA A 66 14.51 -1.37 5.23
N PHE A 67 15.32 -0.66 4.42
CA PHE A 67 15.88 0.63 4.82
C PHE A 67 14.80 1.72 4.99
N GLY A 68 13.73 1.66 4.19
CA GLY A 68 12.61 2.59 4.25
C GLY A 68 11.83 2.56 5.56
N ILE A 69 11.97 1.48 6.35
CA ILE A 69 11.38 1.40 7.70
C ILE A 69 11.93 2.53 8.60
N ASN A 70 13.16 3.01 8.36
CA ASN A 70 13.76 4.12 9.10
C ASN A 70 12.95 5.42 8.96
N ALA A 71 12.19 5.58 7.87
CA ALA A 71 11.34 6.74 7.68
C ALA A 71 10.23 6.86 8.75
N ALA A 72 9.88 5.77 9.44
CA ALA A 72 8.92 5.79 10.55
C ALA A 72 9.33 6.72 11.70
N GLU A 73 10.63 6.92 11.93
CA GLU A 73 11.14 7.87 12.94
C GLU A 73 10.61 9.28 12.68
N GLY A 74 10.57 9.70 11.42
CA GLY A 74 10.05 11.01 11.01
C GLY A 74 8.57 11.20 11.32
N VAL A 75 7.79 10.14 11.13
CA VAL A 75 6.37 10.12 11.45
C VAL A 75 6.16 10.19 12.97
N MET A 76 6.93 9.40 13.73
CA MET A 76 6.89 9.44 15.20
C MET A 76 7.20 10.85 15.71
N ARG A 77 8.30 11.45 15.24
CA ARG A 77 8.69 12.82 15.63
C ARG A 77 7.58 13.84 15.34
N TYR A 78 6.98 13.77 14.15
CA TYR A 78 5.88 14.67 13.77
C TYR A 78 4.67 14.57 14.71
N LEU A 79 4.31 13.34 15.09
CA LEU A 79 3.17 13.04 15.96
C LEU A 79 3.45 13.42 17.43
N GLU A 80 4.64 13.10 17.92
CA GLU A 80 5.10 13.42 19.29
C GLU A 80 5.09 14.94 19.54
N GLU A 81 5.64 15.73 18.60
CA GLU A 81 5.62 17.20 18.65
C GLU A 81 4.21 17.80 18.75
N ARG A 82 3.18 17.02 18.36
CA ARG A 82 1.77 17.41 18.38
C ARG A 82 0.98 16.72 19.50
N GLY A 83 1.66 15.99 20.39
CA GLY A 83 1.04 15.28 21.50
C GLY A 83 0.11 14.14 21.06
N VAL A 84 0.33 13.55 19.88
CA VAL A 84 -0.47 12.45 19.35
C VAL A 84 0.25 11.12 19.58
N GLY A 85 -0.34 10.26 20.40
CA GLY A 85 0.22 8.93 20.67
C GLY A 85 -0.37 8.31 21.93
N PHE A 86 0.16 7.15 22.31
CA PHE A 86 -0.22 6.46 23.53
C PHE A 86 0.41 7.12 24.76
N PRO A 87 -0.36 7.50 25.80
CA PRO A 87 0.19 8.13 26.99
C PRO A 87 0.91 7.12 27.89
N THR A 88 2.14 7.45 28.27
CA THR A 88 2.97 6.66 29.20
C THR A 88 3.53 7.55 30.31
N PRO A 89 4.07 6.98 31.41
CA PRO A 89 4.80 7.76 32.41
C PRO A 89 6.01 8.53 31.85
N GLY A 90 6.56 8.11 30.70
CA GLY A 90 7.69 8.76 30.03
C GLY A 90 7.30 9.80 28.98
N GLY A 91 6.01 10.05 28.76
CA GLY A 91 5.51 10.94 27.71
C GLY A 91 4.57 10.23 26.72
N ILE A 92 4.29 10.89 25.61
CA ILE A 92 3.46 10.35 24.54
C ILE A 92 4.31 9.47 23.61
N VAL A 93 3.87 8.25 23.33
CA VAL A 93 4.54 7.32 22.42
C VAL A 93 3.66 7.10 21.19
N PRO A 94 4.00 7.69 20.03
CA PRO A 94 3.25 7.47 18.79
C PRO A 94 3.37 6.02 18.31
N ILE A 95 2.27 5.46 17.84
CA ILE A 95 2.19 4.14 17.22
C ILE A 95 2.12 4.32 15.72
N VAL A 96 3.20 3.92 15.04
CA VAL A 96 3.37 4.05 13.60
C VAL A 96 3.66 2.68 13.01
N SER A 97 2.63 2.08 12.43
CA SER A 97 2.78 0.84 11.67
C SER A 97 3.28 1.17 10.27
N ALA A 98 4.16 0.32 9.73
CA ALA A 98 4.72 0.55 8.40
C ALA A 98 4.87 -0.74 7.60
N ALA A 99 4.84 -0.58 6.28
CA ALA A 99 5.22 -1.62 5.34
C ALA A 99 5.95 -1.01 4.14
N VAL A 100 6.81 -1.80 3.50
CA VAL A 100 7.72 -1.31 2.45
C VAL A 100 7.63 -2.07 1.14
N ILE A 101 7.86 -1.36 0.04
CA ILE A 101 8.13 -1.92 -1.27
C ILE A 101 9.63 -1.91 -1.56
N PHE A 102 10.09 -2.77 -2.46
CA PHE A 102 11.45 -2.72 -3.00
C PHE A 102 11.45 -1.98 -4.34
N ASP A 103 12.18 -0.86 -4.39
CA ASP A 103 12.35 0.02 -5.57
C ASP A 103 13.83 0.42 -5.78
N LEU A 104 14.75 -0.20 -5.05
CA LEU A 104 16.18 0.15 -5.03
C LEU A 104 16.88 -0.04 -6.38
N ASP A 105 16.28 -0.77 -7.31
CA ASP A 105 16.83 -1.11 -8.63
C ASP A 105 16.11 -0.37 -9.78
N VAL A 106 15.29 0.63 -9.45
CA VAL A 106 14.55 1.44 -10.44
C VAL A 106 15.26 2.76 -10.73
N GLY A 107 15.75 3.44 -9.69
CA GLY A 107 16.49 4.70 -9.79
C GLY A 107 17.87 4.63 -9.10
N ASP A 108 18.15 5.56 -8.20
CA ASP A 108 19.39 5.57 -7.41
C ASP A 108 19.24 4.66 -6.17
N PRO A 109 20.01 3.55 -6.04
CA PRO A 109 19.96 2.69 -4.86
C PRO A 109 20.34 3.40 -3.55
N GLY A 110 21.06 4.53 -3.65
CA GLY A 110 21.41 5.39 -2.52
C GLY A 110 20.23 6.23 -2.02
N ALA A 111 19.34 6.64 -2.93
CA ALA A 111 18.14 7.42 -2.64
C ALA A 111 17.08 6.52 -2.01
N ARG A 112 16.79 6.75 -0.73
CA ARG A 112 15.86 5.94 0.07
C ARG A 112 15.04 6.85 0.98
N PRO A 113 13.77 6.55 1.25
CA PRO A 113 12.98 7.33 2.19
C PRO A 113 13.62 7.30 3.58
N ASP A 114 13.77 8.47 4.18
CA ASP A 114 14.33 8.67 5.51
C ASP A 114 13.34 9.39 6.43
N ALA A 115 13.75 9.61 7.68
CA ALA A 115 12.95 10.32 8.67
C ALA A 115 12.54 11.72 8.19
N GLN A 116 13.42 12.43 7.48
CA GLN A 116 13.11 13.78 7.02
C GLN A 116 12.07 13.78 5.90
N MET A 117 12.14 12.82 4.97
CA MET A 117 11.16 12.64 3.91
C MET A 117 9.78 12.33 4.47
N ALA A 118 9.67 11.38 5.40
CA ALA A 118 8.38 11.06 6.02
C ALA A 118 7.82 12.20 6.89
N TYR A 119 8.67 12.95 7.61
CA TYR A 119 8.23 14.15 8.33
C TYR A 119 7.62 15.19 7.37
N ARG A 120 8.21 15.37 6.18
CA ARG A 120 7.64 16.23 5.12
C ARG A 120 6.30 15.71 4.62
N ALA A 121 6.18 14.40 4.39
CA ALA A 121 4.91 13.78 4.01
C ALA A 121 3.81 14.06 5.06
N CYS A 122 4.11 13.90 6.36
CA CYS A 122 3.18 14.26 7.44
C CYS A 122 2.79 15.74 7.43
N SER A 123 3.77 16.62 7.17
CA SER A 123 3.56 18.07 7.18
C SER A 123 2.69 18.55 6.02
N GLN A 124 2.74 17.83 4.89
CA GLN A 124 1.93 18.10 3.70
C GLN A 124 0.60 17.34 3.68
N ALA A 125 0.33 16.51 4.70
CA ALA A 125 -0.83 15.63 4.71
C ALA A 125 -2.15 16.42 4.78
N GLY A 126 -3.03 16.20 3.80
CA GLY A 126 -4.33 16.85 3.66
C GLY A 126 -5.50 15.87 3.70
N PHE A 127 -6.72 16.39 3.87
CA PHE A 127 -7.94 15.56 3.84
C PHE A 127 -8.41 15.25 2.41
N ASP A 128 -8.12 16.15 1.48
CA ASP A 128 -8.57 16.13 0.09
C ASP A 128 -7.45 15.69 -0.88
N GLU A 129 -6.72 14.65 -0.51
CA GLU A 129 -5.69 14.05 -1.38
C GLU A 129 -6.34 13.25 -2.51
N ASP A 130 -5.99 13.52 -3.76
CA ASP A 130 -6.53 12.86 -4.95
C ASP A 130 -5.48 12.44 -5.97
N ARG A 131 -4.19 12.63 -5.66
CA ARG A 131 -3.10 12.25 -6.56
C ARG A 131 -2.90 10.74 -6.57
N GLU A 132 -2.74 10.21 -7.78
CA GLU A 132 -2.49 8.80 -8.07
C GLU A 132 -1.30 8.66 -9.05
N GLY A 133 -0.85 7.44 -9.32
CA GLY A 133 0.26 7.15 -10.22
C GLY A 133 1.63 7.17 -9.55
N SER A 134 2.59 7.85 -10.18
CA SER A 134 3.99 7.95 -9.73
C SER A 134 4.14 8.97 -8.58
N VAL A 135 3.41 8.79 -7.48
CA VAL A 135 3.42 9.71 -6.33
C VAL A 135 3.75 8.99 -5.02
N GLY A 136 4.59 9.61 -4.19
CA GLY A 136 4.93 9.09 -2.86
C GLY A 136 5.55 7.71 -2.95
N VAL A 137 4.96 6.72 -2.27
CA VAL A 137 5.42 5.32 -2.34
C VAL A 137 5.30 4.72 -3.75
N GLY A 138 4.41 5.25 -4.59
CA GLY A 138 4.26 4.85 -5.99
C GLY A 138 5.41 5.28 -6.90
N MET A 139 6.27 6.21 -6.46
CA MET A 139 7.34 6.77 -7.29
C MET A 139 8.33 5.71 -7.82
N GLY A 140 8.64 4.70 -7.01
CA GLY A 140 9.54 3.61 -7.38
C GLY A 140 8.84 2.32 -7.81
N ALA A 141 7.51 2.29 -7.86
CA ALA A 141 6.76 1.05 -7.95
C ALA A 141 6.73 0.47 -9.38
N THR A 142 6.79 -0.85 -9.50
CA THR A 142 6.78 -1.58 -10.79
C THR A 142 6.01 -2.91 -10.71
N VAL A 143 5.37 -3.29 -11.81
CA VAL A 143 4.46 -4.45 -11.90
C VAL A 143 4.94 -5.44 -12.96
N GLY A 144 4.66 -6.72 -12.74
CA GLY A 144 5.01 -7.79 -13.70
C GLY A 144 6.51 -8.05 -13.71
N ASN A 145 7.07 -8.24 -12.52
CA ASN A 145 8.52 -8.33 -12.31
C ASN A 145 9.08 -9.75 -12.54
N VAL A 146 8.26 -10.68 -13.07
CA VAL A 146 8.63 -12.09 -13.29
C VAL A 146 9.92 -12.25 -14.10
N LEU A 147 10.13 -11.41 -15.11
CA LEU A 147 11.34 -11.41 -15.96
C LEU A 147 12.32 -10.27 -15.60
N GLY A 148 12.17 -9.69 -14.41
CA GLY A 148 12.96 -8.56 -13.92
C GLY A 148 12.54 -7.21 -14.52
N ARG A 149 13.09 -6.12 -13.94
CA ARG A 149 12.77 -4.73 -14.30
C ARG A 149 12.81 -4.38 -15.78
N PRO A 150 13.74 -4.91 -16.60
CA PRO A 150 13.76 -4.62 -18.04
C PRO A 150 12.48 -5.02 -18.78
N SER A 151 11.72 -5.98 -18.23
CA SER A 151 10.43 -6.43 -18.79
C SER A 151 9.23 -5.92 -17.97
N SER A 152 9.45 -5.21 -16.87
CA SER A 152 8.36 -4.68 -16.04
C SER A 152 7.66 -3.50 -16.70
N THR A 153 6.49 -3.18 -16.17
CA THR A 153 5.75 -1.94 -16.44
C THR A 153 5.73 -1.09 -15.17
N ARG A 154 5.52 0.22 -15.30
CA ARG A 154 5.35 1.09 -14.13
C ARG A 154 4.14 0.65 -13.31
N GLY A 155 4.38 0.53 -12.01
CA GLY A 155 3.33 0.42 -11.00
C GLY A 155 2.93 1.83 -10.56
N GLY A 156 2.31 1.95 -9.39
CA GLY A 156 1.97 3.26 -8.86
C GLY A 156 1.19 3.18 -7.57
N PHE A 157 0.74 4.34 -7.10
CA PHE A 157 -0.20 4.52 -6.02
C PHE A 157 -1.59 4.81 -6.59
N GLY A 158 -2.64 4.23 -6.03
CA GLY A 158 -4.01 4.45 -6.48
C GLY A 158 -5.02 4.39 -5.36
N MET A 159 -6.21 4.92 -5.63
CA MET A 159 -7.26 5.13 -4.66
C MET A 159 -8.62 4.69 -5.19
N TYR A 160 -9.52 4.35 -4.28
CA TYR A 160 -10.94 4.11 -4.54
C TYR A 160 -11.77 4.74 -3.44
N ARG A 161 -12.93 5.28 -3.78
CA ARG A 161 -13.86 5.89 -2.83
C ARG A 161 -15.28 5.46 -3.10
N PHE A 162 -15.99 5.11 -2.03
CA PHE A 162 -17.42 4.86 -2.06
C PHE A 162 -18.11 5.59 -0.90
N ALA A 163 -19.27 6.19 -1.18
CA ALA A 163 -20.11 6.84 -0.19
C ALA A 163 -21.59 6.62 -0.52
N ALA A 164 -22.38 6.20 0.47
CA ALA A 164 -23.82 6.08 0.37
C ALA A 164 -24.46 6.25 1.77
N ASP A 165 -25.50 7.07 1.89
CA ASP A 165 -26.29 7.24 3.12
C ASP A 165 -25.45 7.48 4.40
N GLY A 166 -24.37 8.26 4.29
CA GLY A 166 -23.45 8.58 5.41
C GLY A 166 -22.38 7.52 5.69
N PHE A 167 -22.50 6.32 5.13
CA PHE A 167 -21.44 5.31 5.12
C PHE A 167 -20.40 5.62 4.04
N ARG A 168 -19.13 5.47 4.41
CA ARG A 168 -17.98 5.73 3.55
C ARG A 168 -16.93 4.66 3.72
N ILE A 169 -16.34 4.25 2.60
CA ILE A 169 -15.14 3.43 2.55
C ILE A 169 -14.21 4.00 1.49
N GLU A 170 -12.93 4.13 1.86
CA GLU A 170 -11.88 4.54 0.96
C GLU A 170 -10.74 3.55 1.03
N VAL A 171 -10.18 3.23 -0.13
CA VAL A 171 -9.04 2.34 -0.24
C VAL A 171 -7.91 3.08 -0.94
N ALA A 172 -6.70 2.90 -0.46
CA ALA A 172 -5.49 3.34 -1.11
C ALA A 172 -4.53 2.16 -1.23
N GLY A 173 -3.77 2.07 -2.31
CA GLY A 173 -2.79 1.01 -2.45
C GLY A 173 -1.65 1.35 -3.41
N VAL A 174 -0.53 0.66 -3.24
CA VAL A 174 0.62 0.73 -4.15
C VAL A 174 0.92 -0.64 -4.73
N VAL A 175 1.14 -0.68 -6.04
CA VAL A 175 1.41 -1.92 -6.78
C VAL A 175 2.89 -2.00 -7.14
N ASN A 176 3.64 -2.83 -6.42
CA ASN A 176 4.99 -3.25 -6.79
C ASN A 176 5.06 -4.78 -6.95
N SER A 177 4.15 -5.39 -7.71
CA SER A 177 3.89 -6.84 -7.62
C SER A 177 4.71 -7.72 -8.55
N PHE A 178 4.96 -8.95 -8.13
CA PHE A 178 5.60 -9.96 -8.97
C PHE A 178 4.72 -10.33 -10.17
N GLY A 179 3.43 -10.54 -9.93
CA GLY A 179 2.43 -10.80 -10.97
C GLY A 179 1.95 -9.57 -11.73
N ASN A 180 1.03 -9.81 -12.66
CA ASN A 180 0.39 -8.80 -13.50
C ASN A 180 -0.85 -8.20 -12.83
N VAL A 181 -1.20 -6.96 -13.16
CA VAL A 181 -2.51 -6.39 -12.86
C VAL A 181 -3.50 -6.67 -13.99
N VAL A 182 -4.71 -7.13 -13.62
CA VAL A 182 -5.79 -7.50 -14.54
C VAL A 182 -7.08 -6.70 -14.30
N ASN A 183 -7.84 -6.48 -15.36
CA ASN A 183 -9.20 -5.93 -15.30
C ASN A 183 -10.24 -7.00 -14.95
N ASP A 184 -11.52 -6.61 -14.84
CA ASP A 184 -12.62 -7.54 -14.50
C ASP A 184 -12.84 -8.66 -15.53
N ALA A 185 -12.45 -8.43 -16.79
CA ALA A 185 -12.50 -9.46 -17.83
C ALA A 185 -11.30 -10.43 -17.76
N GLY A 186 -10.41 -10.27 -16.78
CA GLY A 186 -9.20 -11.07 -16.60
C GLY A 186 -8.07 -10.74 -17.58
N ARG A 187 -8.16 -9.62 -18.32
CA ARG A 187 -7.10 -9.19 -19.24
C ARG A 187 -6.05 -8.41 -18.47
N THR A 188 -4.78 -8.69 -18.73
CA THR A 188 -3.68 -7.88 -18.19
C THR A 188 -3.76 -6.45 -18.73
N ILE A 189 -3.74 -5.48 -17.80
CA ILE A 189 -3.70 -4.05 -18.11
C ILE A 189 -2.35 -3.42 -17.77
N ALA A 190 -1.56 -4.05 -16.89
CA ALA A 190 -0.17 -3.69 -16.62
C ALA A 190 0.57 -4.94 -16.12
N GLY A 191 1.79 -5.20 -16.58
CA GLY A 191 2.48 -6.43 -16.23
C GLY A 191 3.77 -6.69 -16.98
N VAL A 192 4.13 -7.97 -17.08
CA VAL A 192 5.33 -8.43 -17.79
C VAL A 192 5.18 -8.11 -19.27
N ARG A 193 6.08 -7.29 -19.82
CA ARG A 193 6.10 -6.92 -21.24
C ARG A 193 6.71 -8.02 -22.09
N GLY A 194 6.09 -8.28 -23.23
CA GLY A 194 6.58 -9.10 -24.33
C GLY A 194 6.80 -8.25 -25.59
N ALA A 195 6.96 -8.91 -26.73
CA ALA A 195 7.11 -8.23 -28.02
C ALA A 195 5.83 -7.49 -28.46
N ASP A 196 4.66 -8.10 -28.21
CA ASP A 196 3.35 -7.64 -28.68
C ASP A 196 2.37 -7.52 -27.48
N GLY A 197 2.71 -6.67 -26.51
CA GLY A 197 1.90 -6.42 -25.32
C GLY A 197 2.35 -7.19 -24.08
N PHE A 198 1.40 -7.69 -23.28
CA PHE A 198 1.70 -8.35 -22.00
C PHE A 198 1.76 -9.88 -22.09
N LEU A 199 2.75 -10.47 -21.43
CA LEU A 199 2.86 -11.91 -21.23
C LEU A 199 2.06 -12.37 -20.01
N ASP A 200 1.62 -13.61 -20.02
CA ASP A 200 0.95 -14.26 -18.88
C ASP A 200 1.99 -14.64 -17.80
N ALA A 201 1.98 -13.90 -16.69
CA ALA A 201 2.87 -14.13 -15.55
C ALA A 201 2.70 -15.52 -14.92
N GLU A 202 1.46 -16.01 -14.76
CA GLU A 202 1.21 -17.32 -14.16
C GLU A 202 1.76 -18.44 -15.03
N LYS A 203 1.55 -18.34 -16.35
CA LYS A 203 2.10 -19.31 -17.30
C LYS A 203 3.63 -19.31 -17.28
N LEU A 204 4.26 -18.14 -17.25
CA LEU A 204 5.72 -18.02 -17.14
C LEU A 204 6.24 -18.70 -15.86
N ILE A 205 5.52 -18.55 -14.75
CA ILE A 205 5.88 -19.18 -13.48
C ILE A 205 5.73 -20.69 -13.51
N CYS A 206 4.63 -21.20 -14.08
CA CYS A 206 4.38 -22.65 -14.13
C CYS A 206 5.40 -23.42 -14.98
N VAL A 207 6.05 -22.77 -15.95
CA VAL A 207 7.04 -23.41 -16.84
C VAL A 207 8.49 -23.10 -16.47
N SER A 208 8.73 -22.32 -15.41
CA SER A 208 10.08 -21.98 -14.95
C SER A 208 10.57 -22.96 -13.87
N GLY A 209 11.89 -22.99 -13.67
CA GLY A 209 12.52 -23.70 -12.53
C GLY A 209 12.48 -22.91 -11.21
N GLY A 210 11.74 -21.80 -11.15
CA GLY A 210 11.72 -20.86 -10.03
C GLY A 210 12.51 -19.55 -10.29
N PHE A 211 12.26 -18.54 -9.44
CA PHE A 211 12.85 -17.19 -9.54
C PHE A 211 13.49 -16.77 -8.22
N GLU A 212 14.51 -17.50 -7.74
CA GLU A 212 15.12 -17.21 -6.43
C GLU A 212 15.65 -15.78 -6.32
N GLN A 213 16.17 -15.22 -7.41
CA GLN A 213 16.68 -13.84 -7.44
C GLN A 213 15.60 -12.78 -7.25
N ALA A 214 14.31 -13.11 -7.44
CA ALA A 214 13.18 -12.19 -7.27
C ALA A 214 12.62 -12.16 -5.84
N CYS A 215 13.18 -12.95 -4.92
CA CYS A 215 12.69 -13.05 -3.55
C CYS A 215 12.87 -11.72 -2.79
N GLY A 216 11.77 -11.20 -2.23
CA GLY A 216 11.77 -9.96 -1.44
C GLY A 216 11.85 -8.67 -2.24
N GLN A 217 11.61 -8.72 -3.56
CA GLN A 217 11.68 -7.56 -4.45
C GLN A 217 10.32 -7.00 -4.88
N ASN A 218 9.23 -7.61 -4.38
CA ASN A 218 7.87 -7.33 -4.81
C ASN A 218 6.96 -7.19 -3.60
N THR A 219 5.97 -6.31 -3.69
CA THR A 219 5.02 -6.01 -2.62
C THR A 219 3.80 -5.25 -3.18
N THR A 220 2.60 -5.66 -2.83
CA THR A 220 1.39 -4.85 -2.91
C THR A 220 0.98 -4.39 -1.51
N LEU A 221 0.91 -3.08 -1.28
CA LEU A 221 0.52 -2.52 0.02
C LEU A 221 -0.83 -1.83 -0.11
N VAL A 222 -1.71 -2.02 0.87
CA VAL A 222 -3.06 -1.44 0.85
C VAL A 222 -3.42 -0.88 2.22
N VAL A 223 -4.16 0.23 2.22
CA VAL A 223 -4.85 0.79 3.38
C VAL A 223 -6.34 0.85 3.04
N VAL A 224 -7.16 0.12 3.79
CA VAL A 224 -8.63 0.16 3.73
C VAL A 224 -9.11 0.98 4.92
N ALA A 225 -9.83 2.08 4.67
CA ALA A 225 -10.41 2.90 5.71
C ALA A 225 -11.93 2.97 5.57
N THR A 226 -12.65 2.79 6.68
CA THR A 226 -14.10 2.90 6.75
C THR A 226 -14.54 3.78 7.92
N ASN A 227 -15.69 4.43 7.80
CA ASN A 227 -16.33 5.07 8.95
C ASN A 227 -17.38 4.19 9.66
N ALA A 228 -17.49 2.92 9.25
CA ALA A 228 -18.31 1.94 9.96
C ALA A 228 -17.77 1.68 11.38
N LYS A 229 -18.67 1.37 12.31
CA LYS A 229 -18.33 0.87 13.64
C LYS A 229 -17.97 -0.59 13.56
N LEU A 230 -16.69 -0.87 13.81
CA LEU A 230 -16.12 -2.20 13.79
C LEU A 230 -15.24 -2.38 15.04
N ASP A 231 -15.32 -3.56 15.65
CA ASP A 231 -14.36 -3.98 16.68
C ASP A 231 -13.06 -4.51 16.05
N CYS A 232 -12.05 -4.81 16.88
CA CYS A 232 -10.76 -5.32 16.42
C CYS A 232 -10.86 -6.58 15.57
N SER A 233 -11.82 -7.47 15.87
CA SER A 233 -12.02 -8.70 15.12
C SER A 233 -12.58 -8.42 13.72
N ALA A 234 -13.53 -7.49 13.63
CA ALA A 234 -14.13 -7.07 12.38
C ALA A 234 -13.16 -6.23 11.52
N VAL A 235 -12.32 -5.39 12.13
CA VAL A 235 -11.25 -4.68 11.41
C VAL A 235 -10.17 -5.64 10.91
N GLN A 236 -9.81 -6.67 11.67
CA GLN A 236 -8.92 -7.72 11.17
C GLN A 236 -9.52 -8.45 9.96
N ARG A 237 -10.82 -8.79 10.01
CA ARG A 237 -11.53 -9.35 8.85
C ARG A 237 -11.53 -8.40 7.66
N LEU A 238 -11.69 -7.11 7.89
CA LEU A 238 -11.62 -6.09 6.85
C LEU A 238 -10.26 -6.10 6.13
N ALA A 239 -9.15 -6.23 6.87
CA ALA A 239 -7.82 -6.37 6.29
C ALA A 239 -7.70 -7.65 5.44
N MET A 240 -8.25 -8.78 5.91
CA MET A 240 -8.30 -10.03 5.14
C MET A 240 -9.10 -9.86 3.83
N GLN A 241 -10.18 -9.07 3.83
CA GLN A 241 -10.96 -8.81 2.62
C GLN A 241 -10.22 -7.91 1.63
N GLY A 242 -9.36 -7.00 2.10
CA GLY A 242 -8.46 -6.27 1.22
C GLY A 242 -7.56 -7.21 0.40
N HIS A 243 -7.05 -8.29 1.01
CA HIS A 243 -6.27 -9.29 0.27
C HIS A 243 -7.08 -10.03 -0.80
N ASN A 244 -8.38 -10.21 -0.60
CA ASN A 244 -9.24 -10.75 -1.66
C ASN A 244 -9.35 -9.78 -2.84
N GLY A 245 -9.30 -8.48 -2.59
CA GLY A 245 -9.17 -7.47 -3.64
C GLY A 245 -7.83 -7.48 -4.35
N ILE A 246 -6.72 -7.67 -3.61
CA ILE A 246 -5.40 -7.90 -4.22
C ILE A 246 -5.48 -9.08 -5.19
N ALA A 247 -6.00 -10.24 -4.77
CA ALA A 247 -6.10 -11.42 -5.63
C ALA A 247 -7.06 -11.26 -6.83
N ARG A 248 -8.02 -10.32 -6.76
CA ARG A 248 -8.88 -9.97 -7.92
C ARG A 248 -8.14 -9.15 -8.95
N ALA A 249 -7.25 -8.26 -8.52
CA ALA A 249 -6.53 -7.33 -9.40
C ALA A 249 -5.14 -7.82 -9.80
N VAL A 250 -4.44 -8.62 -9.00
CA VAL A 250 -3.05 -9.03 -9.20
C VAL A 250 -2.97 -10.55 -9.39
N ARG A 251 -2.34 -11.01 -10.47
CA ARG A 251 -2.23 -12.44 -10.82
C ARG A 251 -0.81 -12.84 -11.29
N PRO A 252 -0.13 -13.78 -10.60
CA PRO A 252 -0.47 -14.25 -9.24
C PRO A 252 -0.15 -13.16 -8.20
N SER A 253 -0.82 -13.22 -7.04
CA SER A 253 -0.50 -12.43 -5.85
C SER A 253 -0.09 -13.33 -4.69
N HIS A 254 0.35 -12.75 -3.56
CA HIS A 254 0.72 -13.47 -2.34
C HIS A 254 1.78 -14.56 -2.58
N THR A 255 2.65 -14.38 -3.56
CA THR A 255 3.68 -15.36 -3.83
C THR A 255 4.74 -15.32 -2.73
N ARG A 256 5.63 -16.31 -2.71
CA ARG A 256 6.82 -16.26 -1.84
C ARG A 256 7.76 -15.09 -2.14
N TYR A 257 7.58 -14.42 -3.28
CA TYR A 257 8.39 -13.30 -3.75
C TYR A 257 7.79 -11.94 -3.37
N ASP A 258 6.54 -11.92 -2.92
CA ASP A 258 5.79 -10.72 -2.55
C ASP A 258 5.83 -10.46 -1.04
N GLY A 259 5.75 -9.20 -0.63
CA GLY A 259 5.58 -8.75 0.76
C GLY A 259 4.17 -8.26 1.10
N ASP A 260 3.16 -8.69 0.35
CA ASP A 260 1.80 -8.16 0.37
C ASP A 260 1.22 -7.96 1.78
N THR A 261 0.75 -6.74 2.06
CA THR A 261 0.25 -6.31 3.38
C THR A 261 -0.94 -5.36 3.24
N VAL A 262 -1.99 -5.61 4.03
CA VAL A 262 -3.18 -4.74 4.11
C VAL A 262 -3.35 -4.22 5.52
N PHE A 263 -3.40 -2.90 5.67
CA PHE A 263 -3.86 -2.23 6.89
C PHE A 263 -5.35 -1.88 6.77
N ALA A 264 -6.10 -2.04 7.86
CA ALA A 264 -7.50 -1.65 7.94
C ALA A 264 -7.73 -0.67 9.09
N ILE A 265 -8.59 0.34 8.86
CA ILE A 265 -8.89 1.41 9.81
C ILE A 265 -10.41 1.61 9.85
N ALA A 266 -10.99 1.68 11.04
CA ALA A 266 -12.40 2.00 11.26
C ALA A 266 -12.56 3.21 12.20
N THR A 267 -13.18 4.30 11.75
CA THR A 267 -13.34 5.53 12.57
C THR A 267 -14.58 5.52 13.48
N GLY A 268 -15.49 4.56 13.32
CA GLY A 268 -16.54 4.31 14.31
C GLY A 268 -17.73 5.27 14.29
N GLU A 269 -18.08 5.84 13.15
CA GLU A 269 -19.14 6.85 13.02
C GLU A 269 -20.54 6.23 12.82
N VAL A 270 -20.68 5.22 11.96
CA VAL A 270 -21.99 4.70 11.52
C VAL A 270 -22.16 3.19 11.72
N GLU A 271 -23.39 2.75 11.99
CA GLU A 271 -23.76 1.33 11.99
C GLU A 271 -24.09 0.89 10.55
N VAL A 272 -23.40 -0.14 10.05
CA VAL A 272 -23.56 -0.65 8.68
C VAL A 272 -23.42 -2.17 8.70
N SER A 273 -24.08 -2.86 7.77
CA SER A 273 -23.91 -4.31 7.61
C SER A 273 -22.42 -4.66 7.39
N PRO A 274 -21.83 -5.54 8.21
CA PRO A 274 -20.46 -6.02 7.99
C PRO A 274 -20.25 -6.58 6.59
N ASP A 275 -21.25 -7.25 6.01
CA ASP A 275 -21.19 -7.81 4.66
C ASP A 275 -20.94 -6.73 3.60
N ALA A 276 -21.60 -5.57 3.73
CA ALA A 276 -21.42 -4.46 2.79
C ALA A 276 -20.00 -3.89 2.88
N VAL A 277 -19.48 -3.73 4.10
CA VAL A 277 -18.13 -3.22 4.33
C VAL A 277 -17.08 -4.19 3.76
N GLU A 278 -17.24 -5.48 4.01
CA GLU A 278 -16.35 -6.53 3.53
C GLU A 278 -16.35 -6.66 1.99
N VAL A 279 -17.53 -6.60 1.35
CA VAL A 279 -17.65 -6.62 -0.12
C VAL A 279 -16.95 -5.42 -0.74
N LEU A 280 -17.21 -4.22 -0.22
CA LEU A 280 -16.62 -2.99 -0.73
C LEU A 280 -15.12 -2.90 -0.47
N ALA A 281 -14.60 -3.50 0.60
CA ALA A 281 -13.15 -3.57 0.83
C ALA A 281 -12.44 -4.40 -0.24
N ALA A 282 -13.00 -5.55 -0.60
CA ALA A 282 -12.46 -6.39 -1.66
C ALA A 282 -12.61 -5.73 -3.04
N MET A 283 -13.76 -5.13 -3.34
CA MET A 283 -13.99 -4.41 -4.61
C MET A 283 -13.10 -3.17 -4.72
N GLY A 284 -13.11 -2.32 -3.70
CA GLY A 284 -12.37 -1.07 -3.65
C GLY A 284 -10.87 -1.27 -3.69
N THR A 285 -10.35 -2.32 -3.05
CA THR A 285 -8.94 -2.68 -3.20
C THR A 285 -8.61 -3.03 -4.65
N ALA A 286 -9.43 -3.85 -5.32
CA ALA A 286 -9.16 -4.20 -6.72
C ALA A 286 -9.16 -2.95 -7.62
N GLU A 287 -10.12 -2.05 -7.44
CA GLU A 287 -10.20 -0.79 -8.20
C GLU A 287 -9.04 0.16 -7.91
N ALA A 288 -8.63 0.32 -6.64
CA ALA A 288 -7.50 1.17 -6.27
C ALA A 288 -6.21 0.70 -6.93
N LEU A 289 -5.96 -0.62 -6.99
CA LEU A 289 -4.75 -1.18 -7.61
C LEU A 289 -4.77 -1.07 -9.14
N ARG A 290 -5.95 -1.18 -9.77
CA ARG A 290 -6.11 -0.90 -11.20
C ARG A 290 -5.87 0.57 -11.50
N SER A 291 -6.45 1.45 -10.69
CA SER A 291 -6.24 2.89 -10.81
C SER A 291 -4.75 3.26 -10.69
N ALA A 292 -4.04 2.61 -9.75
CA ALA A 292 -2.63 2.82 -9.51
C ALA A 292 -1.76 2.63 -10.75
N VAL A 293 -2.00 1.56 -11.52
CA VAL A 293 -1.22 1.28 -12.74
C VAL A 293 -1.69 2.09 -13.95
N MET A 294 -2.96 2.51 -13.98
CA MET A 294 -3.51 3.31 -15.08
C MET A 294 -3.08 4.78 -15.00
N HIS A 295 -2.79 5.29 -13.81
CA HIS A 295 -2.27 6.65 -13.60
C HIS A 295 -0.75 6.70 -13.49
N ALA A 296 -0.07 5.56 -13.56
CA ALA A 296 1.39 5.49 -13.52
C ALA A 296 2.03 6.21 -14.72
N GLU A 297 3.17 6.87 -14.47
CA GLU A 297 3.94 7.55 -15.51
C GLU A 297 5.29 6.84 -15.75
N ALA A 298 5.74 6.86 -17.01
CA ALA A 298 7.02 6.30 -17.43
C ALA A 298 8.20 6.98 -16.70
N ALA A 299 9.09 6.18 -16.13
CA ALA A 299 10.27 6.67 -15.42
C ALA A 299 11.34 5.57 -15.31
N GLY A 300 12.61 5.94 -15.15
CA GLY A 300 13.70 4.97 -14.97
C GLY A 300 13.91 4.01 -16.15
N GLY A 301 13.49 4.40 -17.35
CA GLY A 301 13.50 3.53 -18.54
C GLY A 301 12.41 2.45 -18.55
N ILE A 302 11.47 2.49 -17.61
CA ILE A 302 10.33 1.58 -17.50
C ILE A 302 9.08 2.32 -18.01
N PRO A 303 8.38 1.79 -19.03
CA PRO A 303 7.20 2.45 -19.62
C PRO A 303 5.96 2.36 -18.73
N ALA A 304 5.04 3.30 -18.88
CA ALA A 304 3.72 3.21 -18.29
C ALA A 304 2.85 2.19 -19.04
N ALA A 305 1.79 1.72 -18.38
CA ALA A 305 0.86 0.78 -18.99
C ALA A 305 0.19 1.36 -20.25
N CYS A 306 -0.11 2.66 -20.25
CA CYS A 306 -0.73 3.37 -21.37
C CYS A 306 0.20 3.55 -22.58
N ASP A 307 1.51 3.35 -22.43
CA ASP A 307 2.49 3.43 -23.51
C ASP A 307 2.62 2.11 -24.31
N ILE A 308 1.95 1.05 -23.85
CA ILE A 308 2.08 -0.31 -24.38
C ILE A 308 0.86 -0.61 -25.26
N HIS A 309 1.11 -0.93 -26.53
CA HIS A 309 0.09 -1.24 -27.54
C HIS A 309 -0.08 -2.76 -27.74
#